data_AF-A0A9D5YL54-F1
#
_entry.id   AF-A0A9D5YL54-F1
#
_cell.length_a   1.000
_cell.length_b   1.000
_cell.length_c   1.000
_cell.angle_alpha   90.00
_cell.angle_beta   90.00
_cell.angle_gamma   90.00
#
_symmetry.space_group_name_H-M   'P 1'
#
loop_
_entity.id
_entity.type
_entity.pdbx_description
1 polymer ?
#
loop_
_entity_poly.entity_id
_entity_poly.type
_entity_poly.pdbx_seq_one_letter_code
_entity_poly.pdbx_strand_id
1 'polypeptide(L)'
;MSKQTKQILELFSQPAFLAKDDKVFWCNTAAKTLVTEGTVLADIIEDCDTLFSLWSCEGMAQISVILRNQLYNASVKAQEDCLLFVISDRSKEVTASASAMLNASVSLRKPLHSLLSAAAELFENIDISEAKDAAAQVNKAIYQLMRLCGQMSDGSRLLLQRMEVHRKPVNLQKFFDSFVYQVRPLIEAAGRTLQYTPLQMPVKADIDDALMERALFNLISNALSYTEANGTLALHLQVQAKRLLVTVSDNGEGISSELLGTIFERQTERPIGDSRWGLGYGLPMVREIARLHDGTMMITANENGCGTSAIFSVSLEPTTLSLHSPMLHYDYCGGLNHALVELSDALGKELYDPLEI
;
A
#
# COMPACT_ATOMS: atom_id res chain seq x y z
N MET A 1 11.55 2.62 -30.15
CA MET A 1 10.94 3.90 -29.69
C MET A 1 10.67 4.88 -30.84
N SER A 2 9.39 5.20 -31.06
CA SER A 2 8.96 6.10 -32.13
C SER A 2 9.21 7.58 -31.81
N LYS A 3 9.43 8.40 -32.84
CA LYS A 3 9.58 9.87 -32.71
C LYS A 3 8.35 10.54 -32.08
N GLN A 4 7.17 9.91 -32.20
CA GLN A 4 5.91 10.37 -31.60
C GLN A 4 5.92 10.25 -30.07
N THR A 5 6.46 9.17 -29.49
CA THR A 5 6.48 8.99 -28.02
C THR A 5 7.27 10.09 -27.31
N LYS A 6 8.43 10.46 -27.87
CA LYS A 6 9.24 11.58 -27.34
C LYS A 6 8.53 12.92 -27.46
N GLN A 7 7.80 13.15 -28.56
CA GLN A 7 7.00 14.37 -28.74
C GLN A 7 5.86 14.47 -27.73
N ILE A 8 5.20 13.35 -27.42
CA ILE A 8 4.15 13.30 -26.40
C ILE A 8 4.74 13.58 -25.01
N LEU A 9 5.84 12.93 -24.64
CA LEU A 9 6.50 13.13 -23.33
C LEU A 9 7.05 14.55 -23.14
N GLU A 10 7.38 15.25 -24.24
CA GLU A 10 7.80 16.66 -24.19
C GLU A 10 6.65 17.61 -23.79
N LEU A 11 5.40 17.20 -24.01
CA LEU A 11 4.21 17.96 -23.61
C LEU A 11 3.84 17.76 -22.13
N PHE A 12 4.48 16.80 -21.45
CA PHE A 12 4.19 16.52 -20.04
C PHE A 12 4.84 17.59 -19.16
N SER A 13 4.07 18.08 -18.18
CA SER A 13 4.57 19.02 -17.17
C SER A 13 5.45 18.35 -16.11
N GLN A 14 5.31 17.03 -15.93
CA GLN A 14 6.13 16.26 -15.01
C GLN A 14 7.54 16.03 -15.59
N PRO A 15 8.60 16.08 -14.77
CA PRO A 15 9.93 15.68 -15.21
C PRO A 15 9.93 14.21 -15.62
N ALA A 16 10.30 13.90 -16.85
CA ALA A 16 10.41 12.54 -17.36
C ALA A 16 11.73 12.32 -18.11
N PHE A 17 12.33 11.15 -17.94
CA PHE A 17 13.55 10.76 -18.65
C PHE A 17 13.50 9.29 -19.08
N LEU A 18 14.26 8.97 -20.12
CA LEU A 18 14.40 7.62 -20.65
C LEU A 18 15.83 7.13 -20.41
N ALA A 19 15.96 5.88 -19.97
CA ALA A 19 17.25 5.23 -19.80
C ALA A 19 17.34 3.94 -20.63
N LYS A 20 18.54 3.65 -21.15
CA LYS A 20 18.89 2.45 -21.90
C LYS A 20 20.35 2.11 -21.60
N ASP A 21 20.67 0.83 -21.44
CA ASP A 21 22.02 0.36 -21.13
C ASP A 21 22.63 1.10 -19.90
N ASP A 22 21.86 1.16 -18.80
CA ASP A 22 22.16 1.86 -17.54
C ASP A 22 22.43 3.37 -17.63
N LYS A 23 22.11 4.00 -18.75
CA LYS A 23 22.34 5.44 -18.94
C LYS A 23 21.09 6.16 -19.39
N VAL A 24 20.89 7.34 -18.81
CA VAL A 24 19.86 8.28 -19.29
C VAL A 24 20.26 8.75 -20.69
N PHE A 25 19.42 8.53 -21.69
CA PHE A 25 19.71 8.94 -23.07
C PHE A 25 18.78 10.04 -23.59
N TRP A 26 17.74 10.39 -22.84
CA TRP A 26 16.83 11.46 -23.21
C TRP A 26 16.09 12.00 -21.98
N CYS A 27 15.93 13.32 -21.91
CA CYS A 27 15.15 14.01 -20.89
C CYS A 27 14.16 14.99 -21.53
N ASN A 28 12.94 15.08 -21.01
CA ASN A 28 12.04 16.18 -21.38
C ASN A 28 12.50 17.51 -20.76
N THR A 29 11.92 18.63 -21.22
CA THR A 29 12.28 19.98 -20.75
C THR A 29 12.22 20.11 -19.22
N ALA A 30 11.22 19.51 -18.56
CA ALA A 30 11.10 19.53 -17.10
C ALA A 30 12.25 18.75 -16.41
N ALA A 31 12.62 17.57 -16.93
CA ALA A 31 13.67 16.71 -16.37
C ALA A 31 15.09 17.23 -16.57
N LYS A 32 15.36 18.04 -17.60
CA LYS A 32 16.70 18.63 -17.82
C LYS A 32 17.21 19.47 -16.65
N THR A 33 16.29 19.96 -15.82
CA THR A 33 16.63 20.69 -14.59
C THR A 33 16.95 19.78 -13.41
N LEU A 34 16.78 18.47 -13.52
CA LEU A 34 16.99 17.51 -12.42
C LEU A 34 18.04 16.44 -12.77
N VAL A 35 18.07 15.99 -14.01
CA VAL A 35 18.93 14.91 -14.49
C VAL A 35 19.47 15.22 -15.88
N THR A 36 20.72 14.84 -16.14
CA THR A 36 21.40 15.05 -17.42
C THR A 36 21.45 13.78 -18.25
N GLU A 37 21.43 13.92 -19.57
CA GLU A 37 21.74 12.82 -20.49
C GLU A 37 23.18 12.34 -20.22
N GLY A 38 23.37 11.02 -20.17
CA GLY A 38 24.61 10.34 -19.79
C GLY A 38 24.71 9.94 -18.32
N THR A 39 23.78 10.36 -17.46
CA THR A 39 23.73 9.96 -16.04
C THR A 39 23.58 8.44 -15.92
N VAL A 40 24.40 7.81 -15.08
CA VAL A 40 24.33 6.36 -14.82
C VAL A 40 23.24 6.10 -13.79
N LEU A 41 22.40 5.09 -14.03
CA LEU A 41 21.28 4.76 -13.16
C LEU A 41 21.71 4.39 -11.73
N ALA A 42 22.82 3.66 -11.58
CA ALA A 42 23.38 3.29 -10.28
C ALA A 42 23.80 4.49 -9.41
N ASP A 43 24.05 5.65 -10.01
CA ASP A 43 24.40 6.87 -9.26
C ASP A 43 23.15 7.56 -8.67
N ILE A 44 21.97 7.26 -9.21
CA ILE A 44 20.71 7.90 -8.85
C ILE A 44 19.68 6.93 -8.25
N ILE A 45 19.95 5.62 -8.27
CA ILE A 45 19.08 4.57 -7.69
C ILE A 45 19.91 3.74 -6.72
N GLU A 46 19.53 3.72 -5.45
CA GLU A 46 20.12 2.81 -4.47
C GLU A 46 19.78 1.35 -4.79
N ASP A 47 20.78 0.46 -4.74
CA ASP A 47 20.66 -0.97 -5.06
C ASP A 47 20.00 -1.27 -6.42
N CYS A 48 20.34 -0.48 -7.44
CA CYS A 48 19.88 -0.58 -8.82
C CYS A 48 19.83 -2.03 -9.34
N ASP A 49 20.91 -2.80 -9.19
CA ASP A 49 20.99 -4.19 -9.66
C ASP A 49 19.98 -5.11 -8.98
N THR A 50 19.76 -4.94 -7.67
CA THR A 50 18.80 -5.76 -6.93
C THR A 50 17.39 -5.41 -7.38
N LEU A 51 17.08 -4.12 -7.54
CA LEU A 51 15.78 -3.64 -8.00
C LEU A 51 15.42 -4.23 -9.36
N PHE A 52 16.31 -4.14 -10.34
CA PHE A 52 16.08 -4.66 -11.69
C PHE A 52 16.16 -6.19 -11.77
N SER A 53 16.82 -6.87 -10.82
CA SER A 53 16.75 -8.33 -10.73
C SER A 53 15.41 -8.85 -10.22
N LEU A 54 14.68 -8.05 -9.44
CA LEU A 54 13.40 -8.41 -8.85
C LEU A 54 12.21 -8.04 -9.73
N TRP A 55 12.37 -7.03 -10.56
CA TRP A 55 11.34 -6.59 -11.47
C TRP A 55 11.53 -7.29 -12.82
N SER A 56 10.58 -8.13 -13.22
CA SER A 56 10.57 -8.84 -14.51
C SER A 56 10.46 -7.92 -15.74
N CYS A 57 10.54 -6.61 -15.55
CA CYS A 57 10.19 -5.57 -16.54
C CYS A 57 8.73 -5.64 -17.02
N GLU A 58 7.88 -6.40 -16.35
CA GLU A 58 6.43 -6.39 -16.55
C GLU A 58 5.75 -5.48 -15.52
N GLY A 59 4.82 -4.64 -15.97
CA GLY A 59 4.12 -3.69 -15.10
C GLY A 59 4.87 -2.38 -14.86
N MET A 60 4.70 -1.78 -13.68
CA MET A 60 5.32 -0.52 -13.28
C MET A 60 6.00 -0.67 -11.91
N ALA A 61 7.23 -0.19 -11.80
CA ALA A 61 7.94 -0.09 -10.53
C ALA A 61 7.84 1.35 -9.98
N GLN A 62 7.68 1.49 -8.66
CA GLN A 62 7.84 2.78 -7.97
C GLN A 62 9.12 2.74 -7.16
N ILE A 63 10.02 3.68 -7.46
CA ILE A 63 11.33 3.68 -6.85
C ILE A 63 11.66 5.07 -6.31
N SER A 64 12.57 5.13 -5.36
CA SER A 64 13.18 6.39 -4.96
C SER A 64 14.43 6.63 -5.80
N VAL A 65 14.57 7.87 -6.29
CA VAL A 65 15.73 8.32 -7.07
C VAL A 65 16.35 9.55 -6.43
N ILE A 66 17.68 9.59 -6.36
CA ILE A 66 18.42 10.73 -5.84
C ILE A 66 18.80 11.61 -7.02
N LEU A 67 18.17 12.79 -7.14
CA LEU A 67 18.47 13.78 -8.17
C LEU A 67 18.91 15.07 -7.50
N ARG A 68 20.06 15.63 -7.92
CA ARG A 68 20.63 16.85 -7.30
C ARG A 68 20.70 16.82 -5.78
N ASN A 69 21.11 15.67 -5.23
CA ASN A 69 21.23 15.45 -3.79
C ASN A 69 19.90 15.58 -3.01
N GLN A 70 18.77 15.41 -3.70
CA GLN A 70 17.43 15.31 -3.11
C GLN A 70 16.76 14.02 -3.55
N LEU A 71 15.99 13.41 -2.64
CA LEU A 71 15.26 12.19 -2.91
C LEU A 71 13.91 12.50 -3.59
N TYR A 72 13.68 11.95 -4.77
CA TYR A 72 12.43 12.04 -5.52
C TYR A 72 11.79 10.65 -5.64
N ASN A 73 10.49 10.62 -5.89
CA ASN A 73 9.78 9.41 -6.27
C ASN A 73 9.67 9.33 -7.79
N ALA A 74 9.97 8.18 -8.36
CA ALA A 74 9.90 7.92 -9.78
C ALA A 74 9.01 6.70 -10.08
N SER A 75 8.09 6.88 -11.01
CA SER A 75 7.38 5.79 -11.68
C SER A 75 8.25 5.28 -12.81
N VAL A 76 8.58 3.99 -12.82
CA VAL A 76 9.42 3.35 -13.84
C VAL A 76 8.61 2.32 -14.61
N LYS A 77 8.58 2.44 -15.93
CA LYS A 77 7.89 1.50 -16.82
C LYS A 77 8.82 1.05 -17.94
N ALA A 78 8.91 -0.25 -18.18
CA ALA A 78 9.64 -0.77 -19.33
C ALA A 78 8.85 -0.50 -20.62
N GLN A 79 9.55 -0.04 -21.66
CA GLN A 79 8.96 0.29 -22.94
C GLN A 79 9.89 -0.12 -24.09
N GLU A 80 9.53 -1.19 -24.80
CA GLU A 80 10.33 -1.81 -25.87
C GLU A 80 11.77 -2.09 -25.43
N ASP A 81 12.70 -1.19 -25.74
CA ASP A 81 14.15 -1.31 -25.49
C ASP A 81 14.68 -0.28 -24.47
N CYS A 82 13.79 0.35 -23.68
CA CYS A 82 14.20 1.36 -22.71
C CYS A 82 13.29 1.42 -21.48
N LEU A 83 13.76 2.10 -20.44
CA LEU A 83 13.02 2.39 -19.22
C LEU A 83 12.55 3.84 -19.24
N LEU A 84 11.26 4.05 -19.02
CA LEU A 84 10.65 5.37 -18.83
C LEU A 84 10.54 5.68 -17.35
N PHE A 85 11.15 6.78 -16.93
CA PHE A 85 11.06 7.34 -15.60
C PHE A 85 10.20 8.59 -15.62
N VAL A 86 9.20 8.66 -14.75
CA VAL A 86 8.36 9.84 -14.53
C VAL A 86 8.49 10.27 -13.08
N ILE A 87 9.00 11.47 -12.86
CA ILE A 87 9.26 12.04 -11.53
C ILE A 87 7.99 12.69 -11.00
N SER A 88 7.60 12.29 -9.81
CA SER A 88 6.50 12.91 -9.08
C SER A 88 7.02 14.08 -8.24
N ASP A 89 6.59 15.31 -8.55
CA ASP A 89 6.97 16.52 -7.80
C ASP A 89 6.30 16.59 -6.41
N ARG A 90 7.04 17.13 -5.43
CA ARG A 90 6.65 17.31 -4.02
C ARG A 90 5.63 18.44 -3.81
N SER A 91 5.47 19.36 -4.77
CA SER A 91 4.73 20.64 -4.61
C SER A 91 3.19 20.57 -4.66
N LYS A 92 2.57 19.40 -4.81
CA LYS A 92 1.08 19.22 -4.88
C LYS A 92 0.34 19.26 -3.53
N GLU A 93 0.90 19.87 -2.48
CA GLU A 93 0.34 19.81 -1.11
C GLU A 93 -1.05 20.46 -0.96
N VAL A 94 -1.31 21.58 -1.66
CA VAL A 94 -2.57 22.34 -1.48
C VAL A 94 -3.78 21.64 -2.12
N THR A 95 -3.62 21.06 -3.31
CA THR A 95 -4.70 20.32 -3.99
C THR A 95 -4.95 18.94 -3.36
N ALA A 96 -3.91 18.31 -2.83
CA ALA A 96 -4.03 17.05 -2.10
C ALA A 96 -4.88 17.18 -0.81
N SER A 97 -4.82 18.33 -0.11
CA SER A 97 -5.60 18.55 1.11
C SER A 97 -7.10 18.72 0.83
N ALA A 98 -7.48 19.34 -0.29
CA ALA A 98 -8.89 19.53 -0.65
C ALA A 98 -9.54 18.22 -1.14
N SER A 99 -8.85 17.45 -1.99
CA SER A 99 -9.33 16.11 -2.40
C SER A 99 -9.36 15.13 -1.23
N ALA A 100 -8.39 15.20 -0.31
CA ALA A 100 -8.41 14.45 0.95
C ALA A 100 -9.68 14.68 1.76
N MET A 101 -10.06 15.95 1.97
CA MET A 101 -11.26 16.32 2.72
C MET A 101 -12.55 15.85 2.04
N LEU A 102 -12.63 15.95 0.71
CA LEU A 102 -13.77 15.44 -0.06
C LEU A 102 -13.89 13.91 0.05
N ASN A 103 -12.77 13.19 -0.13
CA ASN A 103 -12.73 11.73 -0.01
C ASN A 103 -13.06 11.26 1.41
N ALA A 104 -12.55 11.96 2.43
CA ALA A 104 -12.90 11.73 3.84
C ALA A 104 -14.39 11.87 4.07
N SER A 105 -14.98 12.98 3.61
CA SER A 105 -16.41 13.25 3.78
C SER A 105 -17.28 12.18 3.10
N VAL A 106 -16.91 11.73 1.91
CA VAL A 106 -17.63 10.67 1.18
C VAL A 106 -17.48 9.32 1.89
N SER A 107 -16.29 8.99 2.37
CA SER A 107 -16.01 7.70 3.01
C SER A 107 -16.67 7.59 4.37
N LEU A 108 -16.74 8.68 5.15
CA LEU A 108 -17.45 8.74 6.44
C LEU A 108 -18.97 8.57 6.29
N ARG A 109 -19.56 9.04 5.18
CA ARG A 109 -21.01 8.98 4.97
C ARG A 109 -21.52 7.53 4.94
N LYS A 110 -20.75 6.59 4.39
CA LYS A 110 -21.17 5.18 4.26
C LYS A 110 -21.39 4.49 5.61
N PRO A 111 -20.40 4.40 6.52
CA PRO A 111 -20.62 3.75 7.81
C PRO A 111 -21.61 4.54 8.68
N LEU A 112 -21.68 5.87 8.60
CA LEU A 112 -22.71 6.65 9.29
C LEU A 112 -24.12 6.33 8.80
N HIS A 113 -24.31 6.18 7.48
CA HIS A 113 -25.59 5.76 6.92
C HIS A 113 -25.94 4.33 7.36
N SER A 114 -24.97 3.41 7.32
CA SER A 114 -25.14 2.04 7.80
C SER A 114 -25.53 1.99 9.28
N LEU A 115 -24.88 2.79 10.13
CA LEU A 115 -25.23 2.93 11.54
C LEU A 115 -26.67 3.41 11.73
N LEU A 116 -27.05 4.47 11.00
CA LEU A 116 -28.37 5.04 11.14
C LEU A 116 -29.48 4.06 10.69
N SER A 117 -29.26 3.36 9.57
CA SER A 117 -30.19 2.37 9.05
C SER A 117 -30.35 1.17 9.99
N ALA A 118 -29.24 0.58 10.45
CA ALA A 118 -29.28 -0.56 11.34
C ALA A 118 -29.82 -0.19 12.75
N ALA A 119 -29.52 1.03 13.24
CA ALA A 119 -30.13 1.53 14.45
C ALA A 119 -31.65 1.71 14.32
N ALA A 120 -32.15 2.19 13.17
CA ALA A 120 -33.58 2.29 12.92
C ALA A 120 -34.27 0.91 12.92
N GLU A 121 -33.63 -0.09 12.29
CA GLU A 121 -34.09 -1.48 12.27
C GLU A 121 -34.18 -2.08 13.69
N LEU A 122 -33.19 -1.78 14.56
CA LEU A 122 -33.22 -2.17 15.98
C LEU A 122 -34.41 -1.57 16.76
N PHE A 123 -34.86 -0.37 16.41
CA PHE A 123 -36.00 0.28 17.08
C PHE A 123 -37.36 -0.24 16.58
N GLU A 124 -37.44 -0.78 15.37
CA GLU A 124 -38.68 -1.28 14.77
C GLU A 124 -38.91 -2.77 15.02
N ASN A 125 -37.85 -3.56 15.22
CA ASN A 125 -37.94 -5.03 15.29
C ASN A 125 -38.07 -5.56 16.73
N ILE A 126 -39.01 -6.50 16.91
CA ILE A 126 -39.24 -7.24 18.18
C ILE A 126 -38.58 -8.63 18.10
N ASP A 127 -38.17 -9.08 16.90
CA ASP A 127 -37.50 -10.35 16.69
C ASP A 127 -36.02 -10.28 17.08
N ILE A 128 -35.58 -11.24 17.90
CA ILE A 128 -34.23 -11.30 18.45
C ILE A 128 -33.18 -11.56 17.36
N SER A 129 -33.51 -12.34 16.33
CA SER A 129 -32.58 -12.66 15.24
C SER A 129 -32.32 -11.43 14.36
N GLU A 130 -33.37 -10.70 14.00
CA GLU A 130 -33.23 -9.46 13.21
C GLU A 130 -32.53 -8.36 14.00
N ALA A 131 -32.83 -8.25 15.31
CA ALA A 131 -32.12 -7.35 16.20
C ALA A 131 -30.62 -7.70 16.32
N LYS A 132 -30.27 -8.99 16.38
CA LYS A 132 -28.88 -9.44 16.42
C LYS A 132 -28.13 -9.06 15.14
N ASP A 133 -28.74 -9.28 13.98
CA ASP A 133 -28.18 -8.91 12.68
C ASP A 133 -27.97 -7.40 12.54
N ALA A 134 -28.93 -6.60 12.99
CA ALA A 134 -28.83 -5.15 12.99
C ALA A 134 -27.74 -4.67 13.98
N ALA A 135 -27.62 -5.28 15.16
CA ALA A 135 -26.56 -4.97 16.11
C ALA A 135 -25.15 -5.28 15.56
N ALA A 136 -24.98 -6.42 14.86
CA ALA A 136 -23.72 -6.76 14.20
C ALA A 136 -23.36 -5.76 13.09
N GLN A 137 -24.35 -5.27 12.33
CA GLN A 137 -24.14 -4.21 11.34
C GLN A 137 -23.73 -2.88 11.98
N VAL A 138 -24.37 -2.49 13.09
CA VAL A 138 -23.98 -1.31 13.86
C VAL A 138 -22.53 -1.45 14.32
N ASN A 139 -22.18 -2.58 14.91
CA ASN A 139 -20.84 -2.81 15.43
C ASN A 139 -19.80 -2.77 14.31
N LYS A 140 -20.02 -3.47 13.19
CA LYS A 140 -19.15 -3.40 12.01
C LYS A 140 -18.92 -1.96 11.54
N ALA A 141 -19.97 -1.14 11.49
CA ALA A 141 -19.86 0.24 11.04
C ALA A 141 -19.05 1.13 12.02
N ILE A 142 -19.04 0.82 13.32
CA ILE A 142 -18.14 1.46 14.30
C ILE A 142 -16.68 1.12 13.97
N TYR A 143 -16.36 -0.16 13.71
CA TYR A 143 -15.01 -0.58 13.34
C TYR A 143 -14.53 0.11 12.05
N GLN A 144 -15.42 0.23 11.04
CA GLN A 144 -15.14 0.97 9.81
C GLN A 144 -14.85 2.46 10.07
N LEU A 145 -15.60 3.11 10.95
CA LEU A 145 -15.33 4.50 11.34
C LEU A 145 -13.96 4.64 12.02
N MET A 146 -13.59 3.71 12.89
CA MET A 146 -12.30 3.74 13.58
C MET A 146 -11.14 3.56 12.62
N ARG A 147 -11.26 2.62 11.67
CA ARG A 147 -10.30 2.46 10.57
C ARG A 147 -10.17 3.75 9.75
N LEU A 148 -11.28 4.38 9.37
CA LEU A 148 -11.28 5.64 8.62
C LEU A 148 -10.60 6.78 9.41
N CYS A 149 -10.89 6.92 10.71
CA CYS A 149 -10.23 7.89 11.59
C CYS A 149 -8.71 7.65 11.63
N GLY A 150 -8.28 6.40 11.77
CA GLY A 150 -6.87 6.02 11.70
C GLY A 150 -6.24 6.40 10.35
N GLN A 151 -6.89 6.06 9.24
CA GLN A 151 -6.41 6.39 7.89
C GLN A 151 -6.35 7.89 7.63
N MET A 152 -7.25 8.69 8.19
CA MET A 152 -7.19 10.16 8.08
C MET A 152 -6.01 10.73 8.87
N SER A 153 -5.75 10.22 10.07
CA SER A 153 -4.59 10.60 10.89
C SER A 153 -3.29 10.28 10.17
N ASP A 154 -3.16 9.05 9.66
CA ASP A 154 -1.96 8.60 8.96
C ASP A 154 -1.80 9.32 7.62
N GLY A 155 -2.89 9.52 6.88
CA GLY A 155 -2.92 10.30 5.65
C GLY A 155 -2.41 11.72 5.90
N SER A 156 -2.83 12.37 6.98
CA SER A 156 -2.32 13.69 7.38
C SER A 156 -0.82 13.68 7.66
N ARG A 157 -0.33 12.69 8.41
CA ARG A 157 1.11 12.52 8.68
C ARG A 157 1.92 12.27 7.41
N LEU A 158 1.39 11.46 6.50
CA LEU A 158 1.95 11.17 5.18
C LEU A 158 1.97 12.41 4.28
N LEU A 159 0.91 13.22 4.30
CA LEU A 159 0.83 14.49 3.56
C LEU A 159 1.88 15.48 4.07
N LEU A 160 2.06 15.56 5.39
CA LEU A 160 3.00 16.47 6.04
C LEU A 160 4.44 15.95 6.12
N GLN A 161 4.74 14.74 5.63
CA GLN A 161 6.03 14.05 5.78
C GLN A 161 6.52 13.98 7.24
N ARG A 162 5.58 13.82 8.17
CA ARG A 162 5.85 13.72 9.62
C ARG A 162 5.75 12.29 10.14
N MET A 163 5.82 11.32 9.23
CA MET A 163 5.85 9.92 9.62
C MET A 163 7.27 9.58 10.08
N GLU A 164 7.42 9.48 11.38
CA GLU A 164 8.67 9.04 12.01
C GLU A 164 8.69 7.51 12.05
N VAL A 165 9.87 6.91 11.93
CA VAL A 165 10.09 5.46 11.99
C VAL A 165 10.93 5.14 13.21
N HIS A 166 10.49 4.16 14.00
CA HIS A 166 11.19 3.71 15.19
C HIS A 166 11.64 2.27 15.01
N ARG A 167 12.72 2.10 14.25
CA ARG A 167 13.28 0.77 13.98
C ARG A 167 13.90 0.17 15.24
N LYS A 168 13.56 -1.09 15.51
CA LYS A 168 14.15 -1.90 16.58
C LYS A 168 14.48 -3.30 16.04
N PRO A 169 15.44 -4.02 16.65
CA PRO A 169 15.73 -5.39 16.24
C PRO A 169 14.53 -6.30 16.48
N VAL A 170 13.93 -6.84 15.40
CA VAL A 170 12.79 -7.75 15.44
C VAL A 170 13.18 -9.11 14.87
N ASN A 171 12.68 -10.19 15.48
CA ASN A 171 12.72 -11.52 14.87
C ASN A 171 11.60 -11.60 13.82
N LEU A 172 11.97 -11.54 12.54
CA LEU A 172 11.01 -11.46 11.45
C LEU A 172 10.10 -12.68 11.39
N GLN A 173 10.64 -13.88 11.61
CA GLN A 173 9.84 -15.10 11.58
C GLN A 173 8.71 -15.05 12.61
N LYS A 174 9.02 -14.72 13.87
CA LYS A 174 8.01 -14.58 14.93
C LYS A 174 6.97 -13.50 14.62
N PHE A 175 7.41 -12.38 14.06
CA PHE A 175 6.53 -11.27 13.68
C PHE A 175 5.51 -11.72 12.62
N PHE A 176 5.98 -12.31 11.51
CA PHE A 176 5.09 -12.77 10.44
C PHE A 176 4.23 -13.97 10.84
N ASP A 177 4.75 -14.91 11.62
CA ASP A 177 3.97 -16.04 12.15
C ASP A 177 2.80 -15.52 13.01
N SER A 178 3.06 -14.54 13.88
CA SER A 178 2.04 -13.89 14.71
C SER A 178 0.99 -13.15 13.86
N PHE A 179 1.44 -12.39 12.86
CA PHE A 179 0.55 -11.69 11.94
C PHE A 179 -0.36 -12.68 11.19
N VAL A 180 0.22 -13.76 10.63
CA VAL A 180 -0.53 -14.81 9.92
C VAL A 180 -1.53 -15.51 10.84
N TYR A 181 -1.14 -15.80 12.08
CA TYR A 181 -2.03 -16.38 13.08
C TYR A 181 -3.28 -15.50 13.34
N GLN A 182 -3.09 -14.18 13.33
CA GLN A 182 -4.19 -13.22 13.53
C GLN A 182 -5.11 -13.10 12.31
N VAL A 183 -4.55 -13.01 11.10
CA VAL A 183 -5.36 -12.72 9.89
C VAL A 183 -5.96 -13.94 9.21
N ARG A 184 -5.33 -15.12 9.34
CA ARG A 184 -5.78 -16.34 8.66
C ARG A 184 -7.24 -16.70 8.99
N PRO A 185 -7.69 -16.75 10.26
CA PRO A 185 -9.08 -17.09 10.58
C PRO A 185 -10.08 -16.10 9.97
N LEU A 186 -9.71 -14.82 9.90
CA LEU A 186 -10.56 -13.77 9.34
C LEU A 186 -10.68 -13.88 7.81
N ILE A 187 -9.58 -14.21 7.12
CA ILE A 187 -9.56 -14.47 5.68
C ILE A 187 -10.40 -15.71 5.35
N GLU A 188 -10.26 -16.77 6.14
CA GLU A 188 -11.03 -18.02 5.99
C GLU A 188 -12.52 -17.79 6.26
N ALA A 189 -12.88 -17.02 7.29
CA ALA A 189 -14.25 -16.64 7.57
C ALA A 189 -14.85 -15.72 6.49
N ALA A 190 -14.03 -14.94 5.80
CA ALA A 190 -14.42 -14.22 4.60
C ALA A 190 -14.55 -15.14 3.36
N GLY A 191 -14.32 -16.45 3.48
CA GLY A 191 -14.46 -17.41 2.39
C GLY A 191 -13.31 -17.39 1.38
N ARG A 192 -12.10 -16.95 1.79
CA ARG A 192 -10.87 -16.99 0.98
C ARG A 192 -9.82 -17.87 1.68
N THR A 193 -8.81 -18.30 0.95
CA THR A 193 -7.68 -19.07 1.53
C THR A 193 -6.43 -18.21 1.63
N LEU A 194 -5.70 -18.31 2.74
CA LEU A 194 -4.35 -17.72 2.88
C LEU A 194 -3.26 -18.80 2.78
N GLN A 195 -2.47 -18.74 1.71
CA GLN A 195 -1.21 -19.48 1.59
C GLN A 195 -0.09 -18.67 2.23
N TYR A 196 0.69 -19.29 3.12
CA TYR A 196 1.82 -18.62 3.78
C TYR A 196 3.10 -19.39 3.54
N THR A 197 4.10 -18.73 2.97
CA THR A 197 5.45 -19.28 2.82
C THR A 197 6.41 -18.53 3.76
N PRO A 198 6.83 -19.14 4.89
CA PRO A 198 7.70 -18.49 5.85
C PRO A 198 9.15 -18.41 5.34
N LEU A 199 9.96 -17.67 6.08
CA LEU A 199 11.41 -17.67 5.90
C LEU A 199 12.00 -19.05 6.22
N GLN A 200 12.95 -19.49 5.40
CA GLN A 200 13.64 -20.78 5.58
C GLN A 200 14.67 -20.74 6.73
N MET A 201 15.10 -19.55 7.15
CA MET A 201 16.05 -19.37 8.24
C MET A 201 15.63 -18.19 9.13
N PRO A 202 15.98 -18.19 10.43
CA PRO A 202 15.74 -17.06 11.31
C PRO A 202 16.47 -15.81 10.83
N VAL A 203 15.73 -14.73 10.59
CA VAL A 203 16.28 -13.42 10.20
C VAL A 203 15.87 -12.39 11.24
N LYS A 204 16.82 -11.51 11.57
CA LYS A 204 16.55 -10.30 12.34
C LYS A 204 16.75 -9.09 11.43
N ALA A 205 15.91 -8.09 11.61
CA ALA A 205 16.05 -6.80 10.95
C ALA A 205 15.64 -5.69 11.91
N ASP A 206 16.20 -4.50 11.70
CA ASP A 206 15.77 -3.31 12.41
C ASP A 206 14.54 -2.76 11.70
N ILE A 207 13.35 -3.03 12.24
CA ILE A 207 12.08 -2.56 11.68
C ILE A 207 11.24 -1.87 12.74
N ASP A 208 10.37 -0.98 12.31
CA ASP A 208 9.22 -0.52 13.07
C ASP A 208 8.08 -1.53 12.85
N ASP A 209 7.81 -2.36 13.85
CA ASP A 209 6.85 -3.45 13.77
C ASP A 209 5.41 -2.95 13.61
N ALA A 210 5.05 -1.82 14.23
CA ALA A 210 3.73 -1.22 14.10
C ALA A 210 3.49 -0.68 12.69
N LEU A 211 4.47 0.01 12.10
CA LEU A 211 4.38 0.45 10.71
C LEU A 211 4.40 -0.75 9.74
N MET A 212 5.21 -1.77 10.02
CA MET A 212 5.23 -3.00 9.22
C MET A 212 3.86 -3.69 9.19
N GLU A 213 3.25 -3.85 10.36
CA GLU A 213 1.92 -4.43 10.52
C GLU A 213 0.86 -3.60 9.78
N ARG A 214 0.92 -2.26 9.89
CA ARG A 214 0.06 -1.35 9.12
C ARG A 214 0.20 -1.53 7.61
N ALA A 215 1.41 -1.72 7.11
CA ALA A 215 1.64 -2.01 5.70
C ALA A 215 0.99 -3.33 5.27
N LEU A 216 1.17 -4.39 6.07
CA LEU A 216 0.60 -5.71 5.80
C LEU A 216 -0.92 -5.69 5.81
N PHE A 217 -1.55 -5.04 6.78
CA PHE A 217 -3.01 -4.90 6.84
C PHE A 217 -3.58 -4.18 5.63
N ASN A 218 -2.93 -3.12 5.15
CA ASN A 218 -3.34 -2.43 3.92
C ASN A 218 -3.27 -3.36 2.70
N LEU A 219 -2.21 -4.16 2.58
CA LEU A 219 -2.07 -5.12 1.48
C LEU A 219 -3.10 -6.25 1.55
N ILE A 220 -3.31 -6.86 2.72
CA ILE A 220 -4.31 -7.92 2.93
C ILE A 220 -5.74 -7.39 2.71
N SER A 221 -6.04 -6.17 3.20
CA SER A 221 -7.35 -5.54 3.00
C SER A 221 -7.64 -5.31 1.51
N ASN A 222 -6.65 -4.85 0.74
CA ASN A 222 -6.78 -4.70 -0.71
C ASN A 222 -7.00 -6.06 -1.37
N ALA A 223 -6.15 -7.05 -1.07
CA ALA A 223 -6.24 -8.38 -1.64
C ALA A 223 -7.62 -9.03 -1.36
N LEU A 224 -8.15 -8.94 -0.14
CA LEU A 224 -9.49 -9.43 0.21
C LEU A 224 -10.61 -8.71 -0.55
N SER A 225 -10.49 -7.41 -0.77
CA SER A 225 -11.50 -6.60 -1.45
C SER A 225 -11.62 -6.90 -2.95
N TYR A 226 -10.50 -7.30 -3.57
CA TYR A 226 -10.41 -7.55 -5.02
C TYR A 226 -10.37 -9.03 -5.39
N THR A 227 -10.39 -9.93 -4.39
CA THR A 227 -10.46 -11.38 -4.60
C THR A 227 -11.87 -11.89 -4.36
N GLU A 228 -12.43 -12.64 -5.31
CA GLU A 228 -13.75 -13.27 -5.18
C GLU A 228 -13.79 -14.34 -4.07
N ALA A 229 -14.99 -14.78 -3.69
CA ALA A 229 -15.15 -15.91 -2.78
C ALA A 229 -14.51 -17.18 -3.36
N ASN A 230 -13.94 -18.01 -2.49
CA ASN A 230 -13.10 -19.17 -2.83
C ASN A 230 -11.77 -18.83 -3.53
N GLY A 231 -11.43 -17.54 -3.65
CA GLY A 231 -10.12 -17.12 -4.11
C GLY A 231 -9.02 -17.36 -3.08
N THR A 232 -7.79 -17.13 -3.51
CA THR A 232 -6.57 -17.39 -2.74
C THR A 232 -5.72 -16.13 -2.65
N LEU A 233 -5.32 -15.81 -1.44
CA LEU A 233 -4.28 -14.85 -1.12
C LEU A 233 -3.01 -15.63 -0.76
N ALA A 234 -1.85 -15.11 -1.11
CA ALA A 234 -0.57 -15.66 -0.69
C ALA A 234 0.31 -14.59 -0.04
N LEU A 235 0.92 -14.94 1.10
CA LEU A 235 1.99 -14.17 1.73
C LEU A 235 3.29 -14.98 1.61
N HIS A 236 4.24 -14.46 0.84
CA HIS A 236 5.52 -15.10 0.61
C HIS A 236 6.66 -14.22 1.14
N LEU A 237 7.54 -14.83 1.93
CA LEU A 237 8.72 -14.18 2.49
C LEU A 237 9.98 -14.75 1.85
N GLN A 238 10.80 -13.88 1.30
CA GLN A 238 12.06 -14.28 0.69
C GLN A 238 13.18 -13.32 1.11
N VAL A 239 14.35 -13.87 1.43
CA VAL A 239 15.57 -13.06 1.56
C VAL A 239 16.30 -13.10 0.24
N GLN A 240 16.60 -11.93 -0.31
CA GLN A 240 17.43 -11.79 -1.50
C GLN A 240 18.51 -10.75 -1.23
N ALA A 241 19.77 -11.17 -1.39
CA ALA A 241 20.94 -10.39 -1.00
C ALA A 241 20.84 -9.88 0.45
N LYS A 242 20.64 -8.58 0.65
CA LYS A 242 20.53 -7.92 1.96
C LYS A 242 19.14 -7.32 2.20
N ARG A 243 18.11 -7.84 1.54
CA ARG A 243 16.74 -7.36 1.67
C ARG A 243 15.80 -8.50 1.99
N LEU A 244 14.82 -8.22 2.85
CA LEU A 244 13.62 -9.03 2.97
C LEU A 244 12.64 -8.55 1.90
N LEU A 245 12.11 -9.50 1.13
CA LEU A 245 11.01 -9.30 0.22
C LEU A 245 9.76 -9.89 0.84
N VAL A 246 8.72 -9.06 0.88
CA VAL A 246 7.41 -9.45 1.37
C VAL A 246 6.45 -9.31 0.21
N THR A 247 5.99 -10.44 -0.30
CA THR A 247 5.06 -10.49 -1.41
C THR A 247 3.68 -10.87 -0.89
N VAL A 248 2.71 -9.98 -1.10
CA VAL A 248 1.29 -10.29 -0.93
C VAL A 248 0.70 -10.40 -2.32
N SER A 249 0.22 -11.58 -2.68
CA SER A 249 -0.43 -11.81 -3.97
C SER A 249 -1.84 -12.34 -3.82
N ASP A 250 -2.65 -12.12 -4.85
CA ASP A 250 -4.01 -12.60 -4.95
C ASP A 250 -4.31 -13.11 -6.36
N ASN A 251 -5.36 -13.91 -6.49
CA ASN A 251 -5.89 -14.38 -7.77
C ASN A 251 -7.20 -13.67 -8.17
N GLY A 252 -7.36 -12.41 -7.77
CA GLY A 252 -8.54 -11.60 -8.02
C GLY A 252 -8.62 -11.02 -9.44
N GLU A 253 -9.41 -9.95 -9.60
CA GLU A 253 -9.66 -9.31 -10.90
C GLU A 253 -8.43 -8.69 -11.56
N GLY A 254 -7.33 -8.54 -10.80
CA GLY A 254 -6.11 -7.90 -11.26
C GLY A 254 -6.25 -6.38 -11.41
N ILE A 255 -5.16 -5.70 -11.72
CA ILE A 255 -5.14 -4.25 -11.96
C ILE A 255 -4.88 -4.01 -13.45
N SER A 256 -5.70 -3.19 -14.09
CA SER A 256 -5.49 -2.81 -15.49
C SER A 256 -4.14 -2.10 -15.69
N SER A 257 -3.54 -2.27 -16.87
CA SER A 257 -2.23 -1.67 -17.19
C SER A 257 -2.24 -0.14 -17.18
N GLU A 258 -3.41 0.47 -17.39
CA GLU A 258 -3.65 1.91 -17.28
C GLU A 258 -3.63 2.37 -15.82
N LEU A 259 -4.29 1.62 -14.92
CA LEU A 259 -4.37 1.95 -13.50
C LEU A 259 -3.06 1.66 -12.76
N LEU A 260 -2.33 0.60 -13.12
CA LEU A 260 -0.98 0.33 -12.59
C LEU A 260 -0.06 1.55 -12.71
N GLY A 261 -0.28 2.37 -13.75
CA GLY A 261 0.51 3.57 -14.02
C GLY A 261 0.36 4.69 -13.00
N THR A 262 -0.79 4.74 -12.32
CA THR A 262 -1.19 5.85 -11.47
C THR A 262 -1.65 5.39 -10.08
N ILE A 263 -1.60 4.09 -9.78
CA ILE A 263 -2.16 3.51 -8.54
C ILE A 263 -1.50 4.04 -7.25
N PHE A 264 -0.28 4.57 -7.35
CA PHE A 264 0.44 5.19 -6.24
C PHE A 264 0.29 6.71 -6.18
N GLU A 265 -0.38 7.30 -7.16
CA GLU A 265 -0.71 8.71 -7.16
C GLU A 265 -1.93 8.97 -6.28
N ARG A 266 -1.82 9.98 -5.42
CA ARG A 266 -2.88 10.42 -4.49
C ARG A 266 -4.17 10.89 -5.20
N GLN A 267 -4.11 11.09 -6.51
CA GLN A 267 -5.14 11.74 -7.34
C GLN A 267 -5.82 10.79 -8.32
N THR A 268 -5.65 9.47 -8.20
CA THR A 268 -6.45 8.56 -9.02
C THR A 268 -7.93 8.83 -8.74
N GLU A 269 -8.63 9.32 -9.77
CA GLU A 269 -10.06 9.54 -9.70
C GLU A 269 -10.71 8.23 -9.28
N ARG A 270 -11.45 8.28 -8.17
CA ARG A 270 -12.23 7.14 -7.70
C ARG A 270 -13.01 6.60 -8.90
N PRO A 271 -12.86 5.32 -9.29
CA PRO A 271 -13.68 4.73 -10.33
C PRO A 271 -15.14 4.96 -9.96
N ILE A 272 -15.90 5.63 -10.83
CA ILE A 272 -17.29 5.97 -10.56
C ILE A 272 -18.05 4.65 -10.34
N GLY A 273 -18.61 4.48 -9.14
CA GLY A 273 -19.41 3.31 -8.79
C GLY A 273 -18.69 2.21 -8.00
N ASP A 274 -17.35 2.26 -7.80
CA ASP A 274 -16.69 1.26 -6.95
C ASP A 274 -16.83 1.63 -5.46
N SER A 275 -17.65 0.86 -4.76
CA SER A 275 -17.90 1.03 -3.33
C SER A 275 -16.72 0.56 -2.48
N ARG A 276 -15.83 -0.29 -3.01
CA ARG A 276 -14.63 -0.81 -2.35
C ARG A 276 -13.49 0.22 -2.28
N TRP A 277 -13.55 1.26 -3.12
CA TRP A 277 -12.56 2.34 -3.11
C TRP A 277 -12.67 3.18 -1.83
N GLY A 278 -11.65 3.07 -0.96
CA GLY A 278 -11.49 3.83 0.28
C GLY A 278 -10.92 5.24 0.05
N LEU A 279 -10.19 5.77 1.04
CA LEU A 279 -9.59 7.11 0.99
C LEU A 279 -8.43 7.26 -0.02
N GLY A 280 -7.95 6.15 -0.61
CA GLY A 280 -6.83 6.14 -1.55
C GLY A 280 -5.44 6.25 -0.91
N TYR A 281 -5.33 6.13 0.42
CA TYR A 281 -4.06 6.24 1.14
C TYR A 281 -3.33 4.92 1.37
N GLY A 282 -3.98 3.76 1.17
CA GLY A 282 -3.40 2.45 1.52
C GLY A 282 -2.07 2.16 0.82
N LEU A 283 -2.05 2.10 -0.51
CA LEU A 283 -0.82 1.82 -1.26
C LEU A 283 0.24 2.94 -1.14
N PRO A 284 -0.12 4.25 -1.16
CA PRO A 284 0.83 5.31 -0.84
C PRO A 284 1.47 5.19 0.55
N MET A 285 0.72 4.70 1.55
CA MET A 285 1.23 4.47 2.91
C MET A 285 2.20 3.29 2.95
N VAL A 286 1.85 2.16 2.33
CA VAL A 286 2.75 1.00 2.21
C VAL A 286 4.07 1.41 1.55
N ARG A 287 4.01 2.23 0.50
CA ARG A 287 5.21 2.77 -0.17
C ARG A 287 6.06 3.61 0.76
N GLU A 288 5.45 4.52 1.52
CA GLU A 288 6.21 5.36 2.45
C GLU A 288 6.81 4.53 3.59
N ILE A 289 6.09 3.53 4.09
CA ILE A 289 6.61 2.60 5.10
C ILE A 289 7.81 1.83 4.56
N ALA A 290 7.73 1.32 3.33
CA ALA A 290 8.87 0.67 2.68
C ALA A 290 10.07 1.62 2.55
N ARG A 291 9.83 2.87 2.12
CA ARG A 291 10.87 3.92 2.03
C ARG A 291 11.50 4.22 3.40
N LEU A 292 10.68 4.31 4.45
CA LEU A 292 11.12 4.49 5.84
C LEU A 292 11.88 3.28 6.39
N HIS A 293 11.94 2.16 5.66
CA HIS A 293 12.72 0.96 5.94
C HIS A 293 13.83 0.72 4.90
N ASP A 294 14.25 1.77 4.18
CA ASP A 294 15.26 1.75 3.11
C ASP A 294 14.96 0.73 2.01
N GLY A 295 13.66 0.53 1.77
CA GLY A 295 13.11 -0.41 0.84
C GLY A 295 12.37 0.26 -0.31
N THR A 296 11.74 -0.59 -1.12
CA THR A 296 10.99 -0.21 -2.31
C THR A 296 9.67 -0.96 -2.36
N MET A 297 8.71 -0.43 -3.10
CA MET A 297 7.42 -1.07 -3.33
C MET A 297 7.15 -1.22 -4.82
N MET A 298 6.71 -2.40 -5.22
CA MET A 298 6.39 -2.77 -6.59
C MET A 298 5.02 -3.43 -6.62
N ILE A 299 4.29 -3.22 -7.71
CA ILE A 299 3.04 -3.94 -7.99
C ILE A 299 3.16 -4.50 -9.40
N THR A 300 2.97 -5.80 -9.52
CA THR A 300 2.95 -6.50 -10.80
C THR A 300 1.60 -7.17 -10.98
N ALA A 301 1.12 -7.22 -12.22
CA ALA A 301 0.07 -8.16 -12.57
C ALA A 301 0.65 -9.58 -12.53
N ASN A 302 -0.14 -10.58 -12.13
CA ASN A 302 0.31 -11.96 -12.20
C ASN A 302 0.26 -12.47 -13.65
N GLU A 303 0.89 -13.62 -13.89
CA GLU A 303 0.90 -14.28 -15.20
C GLU A 303 -0.53 -14.42 -15.75
N ASN A 304 -0.74 -13.98 -16.99
CA ASN A 304 -2.03 -13.87 -17.70
C ASN A 304 -2.94 -12.68 -17.34
N GLY A 305 -2.49 -11.75 -16.47
CA GLY A 305 -3.25 -10.55 -16.12
C GLY A 305 -4.38 -10.77 -15.11
N CYS A 306 -4.50 -11.99 -14.54
CA CYS A 306 -5.45 -12.31 -13.48
C CYS A 306 -4.75 -12.28 -12.12
N GLY A 307 -5.20 -11.41 -11.22
CA GLY A 307 -4.61 -11.23 -9.90
C GLY A 307 -3.44 -10.24 -9.86
N THR A 308 -3.04 -9.90 -8.65
CA THR A 308 -2.02 -8.88 -8.38
C THR A 308 -0.96 -9.43 -7.44
N SER A 309 0.29 -9.00 -7.61
CA SER A 309 1.36 -9.19 -6.64
C SER A 309 1.89 -7.83 -6.18
N ALA A 310 1.71 -7.52 -4.90
CA ALA A 310 2.31 -6.38 -4.24
C ALA A 310 3.57 -6.84 -3.49
N ILE A 311 4.72 -6.35 -3.92
CA ILE A 311 6.03 -6.71 -3.38
C ILE A 311 6.59 -5.47 -2.71
N PHE A 312 6.81 -5.51 -1.39
CA PHE A 312 7.59 -4.47 -0.73
C PHE A 312 8.84 -5.07 -0.10
N SER A 313 9.92 -4.29 -0.13
CA SER A 313 11.21 -4.69 0.40
C SER A 313 11.56 -3.93 1.68
N VAL A 314 12.39 -4.55 2.51
CA VAL A 314 12.92 -4.00 3.75
C VAL A 314 14.42 -4.29 3.79
N SER A 315 15.23 -3.30 4.11
CA SER A 315 16.66 -3.50 4.30
C SER A 315 16.94 -4.40 5.50
N LEU A 316 17.83 -5.37 5.33
CA LEU A 316 18.39 -6.20 6.40
C LEU A 316 19.72 -5.63 6.90
N GLU A 317 20.17 -4.51 6.35
CA GLU A 317 21.38 -3.87 6.82
C GLU A 317 21.16 -3.28 8.22
N PRO A 318 22.13 -3.45 9.14
CA PRO A 318 22.01 -2.88 10.47
C PRO A 318 21.84 -1.37 10.38
N THR A 319 20.82 -0.83 11.04
CA THR A 319 20.67 0.63 11.10
C THR A 319 21.64 1.19 12.15
N THR A 320 22.16 2.40 11.94
CA THR A 320 22.92 3.10 12.98
C THR A 320 22.03 3.33 14.19
N LEU A 321 22.47 2.89 15.37
CA LEU A 321 21.73 3.01 16.64
C LEU A 321 21.32 4.46 16.89
N SER A 322 20.02 4.74 16.82
CA SER A 322 19.41 6.02 17.20
C SER A 322 18.59 5.85 18.47
N LEU A 323 18.92 6.65 19.48
CA LEU A 323 18.16 6.72 20.73
C LEU A 323 16.90 7.55 20.49
N HIS A 324 15.74 6.92 20.65
CA HIS A 324 14.46 7.59 20.59
C HIS A 324 13.79 7.56 21.95
N SER A 325 13.10 8.65 22.31
CA SER A 325 12.17 8.62 23.43
C SER A 325 11.02 7.65 23.10
N PRO A 326 10.54 6.85 24.06
CA PRO A 326 9.39 5.99 23.84
C PRO A 326 8.18 6.86 23.47
N MET A 327 7.72 6.75 22.23
CA MET A 327 6.46 7.37 21.80
C MET A 327 5.29 6.57 22.36
N LEU A 328 4.32 7.27 22.94
CA LEU A 328 2.97 6.74 23.12
C LEU A 328 2.42 6.42 21.73
N HIS A 329 2.30 5.14 21.42
CA HIS A 329 1.60 4.71 20.21
C HIS A 329 0.15 5.16 20.35
N TYR A 330 -0.32 5.93 19.38
CA TYR A 330 -1.72 6.31 19.31
C TYR A 330 -2.51 5.05 18.94
N ASP A 331 -3.13 4.41 19.93
CA ASP A 331 -4.04 3.30 19.71
C ASP A 331 -5.31 3.85 19.04
N TYR A 332 -5.27 3.96 17.71
CA TYR A 332 -6.44 4.36 16.93
C TYR A 332 -7.51 3.26 16.89
N CYS A 333 -7.19 2.04 17.32
CA CYS A 333 -8.15 0.97 17.51
C CYS A 333 -8.89 1.10 18.84
N GLY A 334 -8.49 2.02 19.73
CA GLY A 334 -9.22 2.36 20.96
C GLY A 334 -9.52 1.14 21.84
N GLY A 335 -8.62 0.16 21.88
CA GLY A 335 -8.79 -1.11 22.58
C GLY A 335 -9.56 -2.21 21.84
N LEU A 336 -10.06 -1.96 20.63
CA LEU A 336 -10.70 -2.97 19.79
C LEU A 336 -9.67 -3.89 19.13
N ASN A 337 -10.13 -5.08 18.71
CA ASN A 337 -9.30 -6.01 17.95
C ASN A 337 -8.80 -5.36 16.66
N HIS A 338 -7.48 -5.18 16.58
CA HIS A 338 -6.82 -4.46 15.51
C HIS A 338 -7.10 -5.06 14.12
N ALA A 339 -7.06 -6.38 13.97
CA ALA A 339 -7.32 -7.02 12.69
C ALA A 339 -8.78 -6.86 12.22
N LEU A 340 -9.74 -6.89 13.15
CA LEU A 340 -11.13 -6.59 12.82
C LEU A 340 -11.31 -5.13 12.41
N VAL A 341 -10.59 -4.20 13.05
CA VAL A 341 -10.61 -2.79 12.63
C VAL A 341 -10.03 -2.67 11.23
N GLU A 342 -8.86 -3.22 10.97
CA GLU A 342 -8.15 -3.05 9.70
C GLU A 342 -8.79 -3.73 8.49
N LEU A 343 -9.51 -4.83 8.72
CA LEU A 343 -10.16 -5.61 7.67
C LEU A 343 -11.67 -5.33 7.57
N SER A 344 -12.19 -4.33 8.30
CA SER A 344 -13.62 -3.98 8.40
C SER A 344 -14.34 -3.75 7.07
N ASP A 345 -13.61 -3.33 6.05
CA ASP A 345 -14.16 -3.07 4.72
C ASP A 345 -14.41 -4.35 3.93
N ALA A 346 -13.63 -5.41 4.21
CA ALA A 346 -13.66 -6.66 3.46
C ALA A 346 -14.34 -7.82 4.21
N LEU A 347 -14.43 -7.75 5.54
CA LEU A 347 -15.03 -8.80 6.36
C LEU A 347 -16.58 -8.73 6.39
N GLY A 348 -17.23 -9.88 6.53
CA GLY A 348 -18.69 -9.98 6.68
C GLY A 348 -19.18 -9.45 8.03
N LYS A 349 -20.46 -9.05 8.14
CA LYS A 349 -21.07 -8.57 9.40
C LYS A 349 -21.09 -9.63 10.49
N GLU A 350 -21.11 -10.91 10.11
CA GLU A 350 -21.16 -12.05 11.03
C GLU A 350 -19.99 -12.05 12.03
N LEU A 351 -18.84 -11.49 11.63
CA LEU A 351 -17.64 -11.38 12.46
C LEU A 351 -17.67 -10.19 13.44
N TYR A 352 -18.78 -9.45 13.51
CA TYR A 352 -18.95 -8.25 14.32
C TYR A 352 -20.08 -8.42 15.36
N ASP A 353 -20.44 -9.65 15.70
CA ASP A 353 -21.39 -9.93 16.78
C ASP A 353 -20.86 -9.36 18.11
N PRO A 354 -21.54 -8.37 18.72
CA PRO A 354 -21.07 -7.77 19.98
C PRO A 354 -21.06 -8.73 21.17
N LEU A 355 -21.65 -9.93 21.06
CA LEU A 355 -21.63 -10.95 22.11
C LEU A 355 -20.45 -11.91 22.02
N GLU A 356 -19.73 -11.94 20.89
CA GLU A 356 -18.66 -12.90 20.60
C GLU A 356 -17.25 -12.27 20.56
N ILE A 357 -17.13 -10.96 20.76
CA ILE A 357 -15.90 -10.17 20.54
C ILE A 357 -15.42 -9.47 21.82
#